data_AF-A0A177LM51-F1
#
_entry.id   AF-A0A177LM51-F1
#
_cell.length_a   1.000
_cell.length_b   1.000
_cell.length_c   1.000
_cell.angle_alpha   90.00
_cell.angle_beta   90.00
_cell.angle_gamma   90.00
#
_symmetry.space_group_name_H-M   'P 1'
#
loop_
_entity.id
_entity.type
_entity.pdbx_description
1 polymer ?
#
loop_
_entity_poly.entity_id
_entity_poly.type
_entity_poly.pdbx_seq_one_letter_code
_entity_poly.pdbx_strand_id
1 'polypeptide(L)'
;MTLKKIINIYNMNSKKKYKKELLKSLKYMEAAESTSLKVMTNLMLLKELKENNISFKKGDVFSFEDNIFDYSEDKNVRILAKLRKKTMKAMNKLVENNNFKDKELKFLA
;
A
#
# COMPACT_ATOMS: atom_id res chain seq x y z
N MET A 1 -36.28 -27.92 6.41
CA MET A 1 -35.12 -27.07 6.74
C MET A 1 -35.54 -26.08 7.82
N THR A 2 -34.83 -25.96 8.95
CA THR A 2 -35.28 -25.14 10.09
C THR A 2 -34.89 -23.67 9.95
N LEU A 3 -35.68 -22.75 10.53
CA LEU A 3 -35.44 -21.30 10.51
C LEU A 3 -34.02 -20.93 10.99
N LYS A 4 -33.53 -21.63 12.02
CA LYS A 4 -32.18 -21.50 12.58
C LYS A 4 -31.07 -21.80 11.54
N LYS A 5 -31.30 -22.75 10.65
CA LYS A 5 -30.36 -23.13 9.58
C LYS A 5 -30.29 -22.05 8.50
N ILE A 6 -31.43 -21.41 8.16
CA ILE A 6 -31.50 -20.32 7.17
C ILE A 6 -30.76 -19.07 7.67
N ILE A 7 -31.01 -18.66 8.93
CA ILE A 7 -30.34 -17.51 9.55
C ILE A 7 -28.82 -17.72 9.58
N ASN A 8 -28.35 -18.93 9.92
CA ASN A 8 -26.93 -19.26 9.92
C ASN A 8 -26.29 -19.15 8.53
N ILE A 9 -26.97 -19.62 7.48
CA ILE A 9 -26.46 -19.49 6.10
C ILE A 9 -26.35 -18.03 5.68
N TYR A 10 -27.36 -17.21 6.01
CA TYR A 10 -27.33 -15.78 5.70
C TYR A 10 -26.16 -15.07 6.39
N ASN A 11 -25.95 -15.34 7.69
CA ASN A 11 -24.84 -14.80 8.47
C ASN A 11 -23.45 -15.25 7.96
N MET A 12 -23.33 -16.48 7.44
CA MET A 12 -22.09 -16.93 6.83
C MET A 12 -21.81 -16.21 5.50
N ASN A 13 -22.84 -16.00 4.68
CA ASN A 13 -22.70 -15.31 3.40
C ASN A 13 -22.36 -13.82 3.58
N SER A 14 -22.96 -13.14 4.57
CA SER A 14 -22.62 -11.74 4.88
C SER A 14 -21.17 -11.59 5.35
N LYS A 15 -20.68 -12.46 6.23
CA LYS A 15 -19.28 -12.49 6.67
C LYS A 15 -18.30 -12.70 5.51
N LYS A 16 -18.62 -13.63 4.59
CA LYS A 16 -17.80 -13.85 3.38
C LYS A 16 -17.77 -12.63 2.48
N LYS A 17 -18.92 -11.98 2.26
CA LYS A 17 -19.02 -10.76 1.46
C LYS A 17 -18.20 -9.63 2.07
N TYR A 18 -18.32 -9.42 3.38
CA TYR A 18 -17.54 -8.41 4.11
C TYR A 18 -16.03 -8.64 3.96
N LYS A 19 -15.56 -9.88 4.20
CA LYS A 19 -14.15 -10.26 4.01
C LYS A 19 -13.65 -9.97 2.59
N LYS A 20 -14.48 -10.23 1.57
CA LYS A 20 -14.15 -9.95 0.17
C LYS A 20 -13.97 -8.45 -0.10
N GLU A 21 -14.81 -7.60 0.48
CA GLU A 21 -14.67 -6.15 0.33
C GLU A 21 -13.42 -5.63 1.05
N LEU A 22 -13.08 -6.16 2.24
CA LEU A 22 -11.82 -5.81 2.90
C LEU A 22 -10.58 -6.19 2.06
N LEU A 23 -10.59 -7.36 1.41
CA LEU A 23 -9.51 -7.75 0.50
C LEU A 23 -9.39 -6.81 -0.71
N LYS A 24 -10.52 -6.34 -1.25
CA LYS A 24 -10.49 -5.33 -2.32
C LYS A 24 -9.91 -4.01 -1.83
N SER A 25 -10.31 -3.55 -0.64
CA SER A 25 -9.75 -2.34 -0.04
C SER A 25 -8.24 -2.45 0.13
N LEU A 26 -7.73 -3.59 0.63
CA LEU A 26 -6.29 -3.85 0.73
C LEU A 26 -5.58 -3.74 -0.62
N LYS A 27 -6.15 -4.28 -1.71
CA LYS A 27 -5.58 -4.15 -3.06
C LYS A 27 -5.52 -2.71 -3.55
N TYR A 28 -6.56 -1.91 -3.28
CA TYR A 28 -6.54 -0.50 -3.65
C TYR A 28 -5.52 0.29 -2.84
N MET A 29 -5.36 -0.03 -1.56
CA MET A 29 -4.35 0.62 -0.72
C MET A 29 -2.93 0.25 -1.13
N GLU A 30 -2.67 -1.02 -1.48
CA GLU A 30 -1.37 -1.47 -2.00
C GLU A 30 -1.03 -0.73 -3.31
N ALA A 31 -1.95 -0.71 -4.28
CA ALA A 31 -1.72 0.00 -5.53
C ALA A 31 -1.46 1.50 -5.34
N ALA A 32 -2.17 2.14 -4.40
CA ALA A 32 -1.97 3.54 -4.07
C ALA A 32 -0.64 3.81 -3.35
N GLU A 33 -0.23 2.91 -2.46
CA GLU A 33 1.06 2.95 -1.76
C GLU A 33 2.22 2.84 -2.75
N SER A 34 2.18 1.83 -3.62
CA SER A 34 3.19 1.56 -4.65
C SER A 34 3.31 2.72 -5.65
N THR A 35 2.17 3.26 -6.09
CA THR A 35 2.14 4.44 -6.96
C THR A 35 2.75 5.66 -6.26
N SER A 36 2.44 5.86 -4.98
CA SER A 36 2.98 6.98 -4.20
C SER A 36 4.49 6.88 -4.05
N LEU A 37 5.02 5.69 -3.76
CA LEU A 37 6.46 5.43 -3.68
C LEU A 37 7.16 5.78 -5.00
N LYS A 38 6.62 5.33 -6.13
CA LYS A 38 7.17 5.62 -7.46
C LYS A 38 7.17 7.12 -7.76
N VAL A 39 6.08 7.82 -7.45
CA VAL A 39 5.97 9.27 -7.66
C VAL A 39 6.99 10.01 -6.79
N MET A 40 7.09 9.70 -5.50
CA MET A 40 8.07 10.33 -4.60
C MET A 40 9.50 10.08 -5.06
N THR A 41 9.82 8.86 -5.46
CA THR A 41 11.14 8.48 -6.00
C THR A 41 11.47 9.32 -7.22
N ASN A 42 10.54 9.42 -8.18
CA ASN A 42 10.74 10.23 -9.38
C ASN A 42 10.91 11.71 -9.06
N LEU A 43 10.13 12.27 -8.13
CA LEU A 43 10.25 13.68 -7.74
C LEU A 43 11.60 13.97 -7.10
N MET A 44 12.07 13.10 -6.20
CA MET A 44 13.39 13.25 -5.60
C MET A 44 14.50 13.11 -6.63
N LEU A 45 14.49 12.06 -7.45
CA LEU A 45 15.51 11.86 -8.49
C LEU A 45 15.53 13.01 -9.50
N LEU A 46 14.39 13.49 -9.96
CA LEU A 46 14.33 14.63 -10.90
C LEU A 46 14.98 15.89 -10.33
N LYS A 47 14.81 16.13 -9.02
CA LYS A 47 15.45 17.26 -8.34
C LYS A 47 16.96 17.06 -8.25
N GLU A 48 17.39 15.92 -7.70
CA GLU A 48 18.80 15.57 -7.52
C GLU A 48 19.59 15.56 -8.84
N LEU A 49 19.01 15.00 -9.91
CA LEU A 49 19.61 14.96 -11.23
C LEU A 49 19.82 16.36 -11.82
N LYS A 50 18.83 17.24 -11.66
CA LYS A 50 18.92 18.63 -12.14
C LYS A 50 19.95 19.43 -11.37
N GLU A 51 20.00 19.28 -10.05
CA GLU A 51 20.90 20.05 -9.18
C GLU A 51 22.36 19.61 -9.35
N ASN A 52 22.60 18.32 -9.57
CA ASN A 52 23.96 17.75 -9.64
C ASN A 52 24.45 17.46 -11.06
N ASN A 53 23.68 17.84 -12.10
CA ASN A 53 23.97 17.58 -13.51
C ASN A 53 24.30 16.10 -13.82
N ILE A 54 23.63 15.19 -13.11
CA ILE A 54 23.80 13.75 -13.23
C ILE A 54 22.93 13.26 -14.39
N SER A 55 23.42 12.29 -15.17
CA SER A 55 22.61 11.56 -16.14
C SER A 55 22.66 10.06 -15.85
N PHE A 56 21.50 9.41 -15.80
CA PHE A 56 21.41 7.96 -15.64
C PHE A 56 21.50 7.25 -16.99
N LYS A 57 22.28 6.17 -17.03
CA LYS A 57 22.31 5.22 -18.15
C LYS A 57 21.41 4.03 -17.83
N LYS A 58 20.94 3.36 -18.88
CA LYS A 58 20.17 2.13 -18.74
C LYS A 58 21.05 1.08 -18.04
N GLY A 59 20.58 0.57 -16.90
CA GLY A 59 21.29 -0.39 -16.06
C GLY A 59 21.87 0.19 -14.78
N ASP A 60 21.86 1.51 -14.61
CA ASP A 60 22.25 2.13 -13.34
C ASP A 60 21.24 1.76 -12.25
N VAL A 61 21.77 1.44 -11.06
CA VAL A 61 20.99 1.09 -9.88
C VAL A 61 21.16 2.21 -8.85
N PHE A 62 20.03 2.69 -8.32
CA PHE A 62 20.01 3.64 -7.22
C PHE A 62 19.28 3.01 -6.03
N SER A 63 19.88 3.14 -4.85
CA SER A 63 19.35 2.60 -3.60
C SER A 63 19.33 3.68 -2.53
N PHE A 64 18.24 3.77 -1.79
CA PHE A 64 18.07 4.70 -0.69
C PHE A 64 17.26 4.04 0.42
N GLU A 65 17.44 4.52 1.65
CA GLU A 65 16.59 4.15 2.78
C GLU A 65 15.20 4.75 2.62
N ASP A 66 14.16 4.01 3.01
CA ASP A 66 12.76 4.47 2.88
C ASP A 66 12.46 5.75 3.70
N ASN A 67 13.23 5.98 4.77
CA ASN A 67 13.11 7.19 5.60
C ASN A 67 13.56 8.47 4.87
N ILE A 68 14.24 8.36 3.72
CA ILE A 68 14.76 9.52 2.99
C ILE A 68 13.65 10.50 2.59
N PHE A 69 12.44 9.97 2.31
CA PHE A 69 11.29 10.78 1.92
C PHE A 69 10.76 11.65 3.06
N ASP A 70 11.01 11.29 4.32
CA ASP A 70 10.57 12.07 5.48
C ASP A 70 11.34 13.38 5.61
N TYR A 71 12.59 13.37 5.16
CA TYR A 71 13.55 14.47 5.27
C TYR A 71 13.79 15.20 3.95
N SER A 72 13.12 14.77 2.87
CA SER A 72 13.19 15.45 1.57
C SER A 72 12.93 16.94 1.74
N GLU A 73 13.72 17.78 1.09
CA GLU A 73 13.51 19.23 1.08
C GLU A 73 12.19 19.62 0.41
N ASP A 74 11.69 18.79 -0.52
CA ASP A 74 10.38 19.00 -1.16
C ASP A 74 9.23 18.68 -0.18
N LYS A 75 8.46 19.72 0.15
CA LYS A 75 7.29 19.59 1.04
C LYS A 75 6.23 18.64 0.50
N ASN A 76 6.06 18.55 -0.82
CA ASN A 76 5.08 17.66 -1.44
C ASN A 76 5.50 16.20 -1.26
N VAL A 77 6.79 15.89 -1.42
CA VAL A 77 7.33 14.56 -1.13
C VAL A 77 7.08 14.18 0.34
N ARG A 78 7.34 15.09 1.28
CA ARG A 78 7.06 14.83 2.71
C ARG A 78 5.58 14.58 3.01
N ILE A 79 4.66 15.25 2.30
CA ILE A 79 3.21 15.01 2.44
C ILE A 79 2.84 13.62 1.96
N LEU A 80 3.34 13.21 0.79
CA LEU A 80 3.12 11.88 0.23
C LEU A 80 3.71 10.79 1.13
N ALA A 81 4.90 11.00 1.70
CA ALA A 81 5.55 10.07 2.61
C ALA A 81 4.70 9.82 3.87
N LYS A 82 4.15 10.90 4.45
CA LYS A 82 3.24 10.81 5.60
C LYS A 82 1.96 10.06 5.25
N LEU A 83 1.39 10.27 4.06
CA LEU A 83 0.20 9.53 3.61
C LEU A 83 0.51 8.04 3.45
N ARG A 84 1.61 7.71 2.75
CA ARG A 84 2.08 6.34 2.53
C ARG A 84 2.20 5.56 3.84
N LYS A 85 2.87 6.13 4.84
CA LYS A 85 2.99 5.51 6.18
C LYS A 85 1.65 5.26 6.87
N LYS A 86 0.70 6.20 6.74
CA LYS A 86 -0.66 6.02 7.28
C LYS A 86 -1.39 4.88 6.57
N THR A 87 -1.25 4.79 5.24
CA THR A 87 -1.82 3.71 4.43
C THR A 87 -1.26 2.36 4.84
N MET A 88 0.07 2.21 4.92
CA MET A 88 0.71 0.97 5.36
C MET A 88 0.26 0.56 6.77
N LYS A 89 0.20 1.50 7.72
CA LYS A 89 -0.30 1.22 9.08
C LYS A 89 -1.77 0.74 9.06
N ALA A 90 -2.60 1.32 8.20
CA ALA A 90 -3.99 0.88 8.05
C ALA A 90 -4.09 -0.51 7.42
N MET A 91 -3.29 -0.80 6.39
CA MET A 91 -3.20 -2.12 5.77
C MET A 91 -2.77 -3.19 6.78
N ASN A 92 -1.71 -2.95 7.55
CA ASN A 92 -1.24 -3.89 8.58
C ASN A 92 -2.33 -4.18 9.61
N LYS A 93 -3.00 -3.14 10.12
CA LYS A 93 -4.13 -3.31 11.04
C LYS A 93 -5.28 -4.11 10.42
N LEU A 94 -5.58 -3.93 9.14
CA LEU A 94 -6.61 -4.71 8.47
C LEU A 94 -6.21 -6.17 8.36
N VAL A 95 -4.93 -6.46 8.07
CA VAL A 95 -4.41 -7.83 8.03
C VAL A 95 -4.44 -8.47 9.41
N GLU A 96 -3.94 -7.80 10.45
CA GLU A 96 -3.91 -8.31 11.82
C GLU A 96 -5.31 -8.60 12.39
N ASN A 97 -6.28 -7.72 12.11
CA ASN A 97 -7.63 -7.83 12.67
C ASN A 97 -8.55 -8.78 11.90
N ASN A 98 -8.14 -9.25 10.73
CA ASN A 98 -8.97 -10.09 9.87
C ASN A 98 -8.16 -11.32 9.48
N ASN A 99 -8.58 -12.50 9.95
CA ASN A 99 -7.93 -13.79 9.72
C ASN A 99 -7.92 -14.19 8.22
N PHE A 100 -7.10 -13.49 7.43
CA PHE A 100 -6.81 -13.74 6.03
C PHE A 100 -5.82 -14.88 5.91
N LYS A 101 -6.00 -15.72 4.90
CA LYS A 101 -5.03 -16.76 4.56
C LYS A 101 -3.92 -16.13 3.73
N ASP A 102 -2.69 -16.63 3.82
CA ASP A 102 -1.55 -16.14 3.02
C ASP A 102 -1.86 -16.11 1.52
N LYS A 103 -2.57 -17.12 1.03
CA LYS A 103 -3.00 -17.18 -0.38
C LYS A 103 -3.92 -16.02 -0.80
N GLU A 104 -4.66 -15.44 0.14
CA GLU A 104 -5.51 -14.26 -0.09
C GLU A 104 -4.69 -12.96 -0.11
N LEU A 105 -3.50 -12.96 0.47
CA LEU A 105 -2.61 -11.79 0.64
C LEU A 105 -1.41 -11.77 -0.32
N LYS A 106 -1.32 -12.69 -1.30
CA LYS A 106 -0.20 -12.79 -2.26
C LYS A 106 0.13 -11.49 -3.01
N PHE A 107 -0.81 -10.56 -3.11
CA PHE A 107 -0.60 -9.26 -3.76
C PHE A 107 0.16 -8.25 -2.87
N LEU A 108 0.39 -8.57 -1.60
CA LEU A 108 1.18 -7.78 -0.66
C LEU A 108 2.64 -8.26 -0.54
N ALA A 109 3.00 -9.34 -1.26
CA ALA A 109 4.29 -10.02 -1.17
C ALA A 109 5.20 -9.65 -2.34
#